data_AF-A0A5C4K5Q6-F1
#
_entry.id   AF-A0A5C4K5Q6-F1
#
_cell.length_a   1.000
_cell.length_b   1.000
_cell.length_c   1.000
_cell.angle_alpha   90.00
_cell.angle_beta   90.00
_cell.angle_gamma   90.00
#
_symmetry.space_group_name_H-M   'P 1'
#
loop_
_entity.id
_entity.type
_entity.pdbx_description
1 polymer ?
#
loop_
_entity_poly.entity_id
_entity_poly.type
_entity_poly.pdbx_seq_one_letter_code
_entity_poly.pdbx_strand_id
1 'polypeptide(L)'
;MADTFASLVETFKNIGVSRAYGSPIQLGGEEVIPVALVSFGFGGGWEAGQEGASGGGGGGMVLPLGVYRNVGGQVAFRPNTVVALVCLVPLVSAAGAAVRKAIRAAKS
;
A
#
# COMPACT_ATOMS: atom_id res chain seq x y z
N MET A 1 24.63 -16.82 5.87
CA MET A 1 24.11 -15.43 6.02
C MET A 1 23.69 -14.82 4.68
N ALA A 2 24.37 -15.16 3.56
CA ALA A 2 23.87 -14.84 2.22
C ALA A 2 22.54 -15.55 1.89
N ASP A 3 22.38 -16.81 2.32
CA ASP A 3 21.20 -17.63 2.02
C ASP A 3 19.91 -17.12 2.69
N THR A 4 20.02 -16.56 3.89
CA THR A 4 18.89 -15.94 4.61
C THR A 4 18.43 -14.65 3.95
N PHE A 5 19.37 -13.80 3.50
CA PHE A 5 19.06 -12.57 2.77
C PHE A 5 18.46 -12.89 1.40
N ALA A 6 19.01 -13.88 0.70
CA ALA A 6 18.46 -14.38 -0.56
C ALA A 6 17.02 -14.91 -0.38
N SER A 7 16.76 -15.70 0.67
CA SER A 7 15.40 -16.20 0.98
C SER A 7 14.41 -15.08 1.32
N LEU A 8 14.88 -14.01 1.98
CA LEU A 8 14.09 -12.81 2.26
C LEU A 8 13.77 -12.06 0.98
N VAL A 9 14.76 -11.82 0.12
CA VAL A 9 14.60 -11.16 -1.18
C VAL A 9 13.69 -11.95 -2.12
N GLU A 10 13.79 -13.28 -2.12
CA GLU A 10 12.94 -14.16 -2.92
C GLU A 10 11.49 -14.20 -2.39
N THR A 11 11.32 -14.22 -1.07
CA THR A 11 10.02 -14.01 -0.42
C THR A 11 9.44 -12.63 -0.78
N PHE A 12 10.27 -11.58 -0.83
CA PHE A 12 9.84 -10.23 -1.22
C PHE A 12 9.40 -10.11 -2.67
N LYS A 13 10.09 -10.76 -3.60
CA LYS A 13 9.72 -10.78 -5.03
C LYS A 13 8.38 -11.46 -5.27
N ASN A 14 8.11 -12.58 -4.59
CA ASN A 14 6.84 -13.30 -4.69
C ASN A 14 5.67 -12.56 -4.02
N ILE A 15 5.96 -11.62 -3.12
CA ILE A 15 4.95 -10.80 -2.43
C ILE A 15 4.44 -9.63 -3.29
N GLY A 16 5.25 -9.04 -4.17
CA GLY A 16 4.90 -7.78 -4.85
C GLY A 16 3.75 -7.87 -5.85
N VAL A 17 3.67 -8.96 -6.63
CA VAL A 17 2.66 -9.11 -7.70
C VAL A 17 1.47 -9.98 -7.24
N SER A 18 1.73 -11.10 -6.56
CA SER A 18 0.66 -11.98 -6.04
C SER A 18 -0.07 -11.45 -4.82
N ARG A 19 0.43 -10.41 -4.13
CA ARG A 19 -0.38 -9.71 -3.11
C ARG A 19 -1.14 -8.52 -3.65
N ALA A 20 -0.75 -8.00 -4.82
CA ALA A 20 -1.46 -6.90 -5.44
C ALA A 20 -2.78 -7.38 -6.06
N TYR A 21 -2.82 -8.62 -6.56
CA TYR A 21 -4.00 -9.26 -7.12
C TYR A 21 -4.30 -10.57 -6.38
N GLY A 22 -5.50 -10.70 -5.81
CA GLY A 22 -5.97 -11.94 -5.21
C GLY A 22 -6.36 -12.98 -6.26
N SER A 23 -6.49 -14.23 -5.83
CA SER A 23 -7.06 -15.28 -6.68
C SER A 23 -8.49 -14.93 -7.11
N PRO A 24 -8.93 -15.29 -8.32
CA PRO A 24 -10.31 -15.13 -8.74
C PRO A 24 -11.27 -15.85 -7.77
N ILE A 25 -12.31 -15.15 -7.34
CA ILE A 25 -13.37 -15.67 -6.47
C ILE A 25 -14.73 -15.43 -7.09
N GLN A 26 -15.65 -16.38 -6.95
CA GLN A 26 -17.03 -16.21 -7.39
C GLN A 26 -17.86 -15.51 -6.32
N LEU A 27 -18.42 -14.35 -6.64
CA LEU A 27 -19.27 -13.56 -5.76
C LEU A 27 -20.54 -13.18 -6.53
N GLY A 28 -21.69 -13.67 -6.07
CA GLY A 28 -22.99 -13.31 -6.69
C GLY A 28 -23.13 -13.75 -8.16
N GLY A 29 -22.43 -14.82 -8.56
CA GLY A 29 -22.44 -15.32 -9.95
C GLY A 29 -21.46 -14.62 -10.89
N GLU A 30 -20.71 -13.63 -10.41
CA GLU A 30 -19.66 -12.95 -11.16
C GLU A 30 -18.27 -13.38 -10.66
N GLU A 31 -17.31 -13.48 -11.58
CA GLU A 31 -15.91 -13.67 -11.23
C GLU A 31 -15.28 -12.33 -10.82
N VAL A 32 -14.64 -12.33 -9.65
CA VAL A 32 -14.08 -11.14 -9.04
C VAL A 32 -12.61 -11.39 -8.69
N ILE A 33 -11.74 -10.47 -9.07
CA ILE A 33 -10.31 -10.50 -8.77
C ILE A 33 -10.00 -9.34 -7.82
N PRO A 34 -9.70 -9.61 -6.53
CA PRO A 34 -9.38 -8.57 -5.55
C PRO A 34 -8.09 -7.83 -5.89
N VAL A 35 -8.02 -6.53 -5.62
CA VAL A 35 -6.83 -5.71 -5.83
C VAL A 35 -6.49 -4.92 -4.57
N ALA A 36 -5.24 -5.00 -4.13
CA ALA A 36 -4.73 -4.28 -2.97
C ALA A 36 -3.37 -3.64 -3.23
N LEU A 37 -3.12 -2.48 -2.63
CA LEU A 37 -1.77 -1.94 -2.50
C LEU A 37 -1.15 -2.57 -1.25
N VAL A 38 0.00 -3.20 -1.43
CA VAL A 38 0.74 -3.82 -0.33
C VAL A 38 2.13 -3.19 -0.26
N SER A 39 2.45 -2.65 0.90
CA SER A 39 3.76 -2.08 1.20
C SER A 39 4.26 -2.65 2.51
N PHE A 40 5.55 -2.95 2.58
CA PHE A 40 6.22 -3.43 3.77
C PHE A 40 7.66 -2.94 3.73
N GLY A 41 8.25 -2.77 4.90
CA GLY A 41 9.62 -2.32 5.05
C GLY A 41 10.22 -2.92 6.31
N PHE A 42 11.52 -3.18 6.23
CA PHE A 42 12.31 -3.71 7.34
C PHE A 42 13.55 -2.83 7.47
N GLY A 43 13.93 -2.52 8.71
CA GLY A 43 15.10 -1.73 9.02
C GLY A 43 15.83 -2.35 10.22
N GLY A 44 17.15 -2.31 10.17
CA GLY A 44 17.99 -2.78 11.27
C GLY A 44 19.19 -1.88 11.44
N GLY A 45 19.71 -1.84 12.67
CA GLY A 45 20.94 -1.12 13.02
C GLY A 45 21.72 -1.92 14.05
N TRP A 46 23.05 -1.79 14.00
CA TRP A 46 23.94 -2.34 15.01
C TRP A 46 25.02 -1.33 15.37
N GLU A 47 25.52 -1.44 16.59
CA GLU A 47 26.68 -0.70 17.07
C GLU A 47 27.92 -1.59 17.06
N ALA A 48 29.08 -1.03 16.70
CA ALA A 48 30.35 -1.75 16.68
C ALA A 48 31.02 -1.70 18.07
N GLY A 49 31.38 -2.86 18.61
CA GLY A 49 32.01 -2.99 19.93
C GLY A 49 31.67 -4.33 20.59
N GLN A 50 32.43 -4.71 21.62
CA GLN A 50 32.31 -6.03 22.26
C GLN A 50 30.98 -6.23 23.04
N GLU A 51 30.31 -5.13 23.38
CA GLU A 51 28.96 -5.07 23.99
C GLU A 51 27.94 -4.33 23.09
N GLY A 52 28.23 -4.20 21.80
CA GLY A 52 27.42 -3.42 20.87
C GLY A 52 25.97 -3.90 20.79
N ALA A 53 25.02 -2.97 20.95
CA ALA A 53 23.60 -3.26 20.82
C ALA A 53 23.20 -3.46 19.35
N SER A 54 22.24 -4.34 19.12
CA SER A 54 21.59 -4.49 17.82
C SER A 54 20.08 -4.39 17.97
N GLY A 55 19.44 -3.80 16.97
CA GLY A 55 18.00 -3.60 16.94
C GLY A 55 17.47 -3.73 15.52
N GLY A 56 16.30 -4.34 15.40
CA GLY A 56 15.60 -4.51 14.14
C GLY A 56 14.11 -4.23 14.31
N GLY A 57 13.51 -3.68 13.26
CA GLY A 57 12.08 -3.42 13.19
C GLY A 57 11.55 -3.68 11.79
N GLY A 58 10.27 -4.04 11.70
CA GLY A 58 9.56 -4.22 10.44
C GLY A 58 8.14 -3.72 10.56
N GLY A 59 7.58 -3.29 9.45
CA GLY A 59 6.20 -2.82 9.37
C GLY A 59 5.65 -2.93 7.95
N GLY A 60 4.34 -2.79 7.82
CA GLY A 60 3.69 -2.80 6.52
C GLY A 60 2.25 -2.32 6.58
N MET A 61 1.71 -2.04 5.40
CA MET A 61 0.33 -1.63 5.17
C MET A 61 -0.27 -2.45 4.03
N VAL A 62 -1.56 -2.74 4.16
CA VAL A 62 -2.38 -3.34 3.10
C VAL A 62 -3.59 -2.45 2.92
N LEU A 63 -3.81 -1.97 1.69
CA LEU A 63 -4.90 -1.07 1.35
C LEU A 63 -5.73 -1.68 0.21
N PRO A 64 -6.99 -2.09 0.45
CA PRO A 64 -7.82 -2.73 -0.57
C PRO A 64 -8.33 -1.69 -1.58
N LEU A 65 -7.70 -1.63 -2.75
CA LEU A 65 -8.00 -0.63 -3.77
C LEU A 65 -9.35 -0.88 -4.45
N GLY A 66 -9.74 -2.15 -4.59
CA GLY A 66 -10.98 -2.50 -5.27
C GLY A 66 -10.94 -3.93 -5.80
N VAL A 67 -11.75 -4.18 -6.82
CA VAL A 67 -11.84 -5.49 -7.48
C VAL A 67 -12.00 -5.33 -8.98
N TYR A 68 -11.43 -6.23 -9.77
CA TYR A 68 -11.89 -6.42 -11.15
C TYR A 68 -13.09 -7.36 -11.14
N ARG A 69 -14.10 -7.04 -11.94
CA ARG A 69 -15.26 -7.91 -12.17
C ARG A 69 -15.29 -8.32 -13.63
N ASN A 70 -15.60 -9.58 -13.88
CA ASN A 70 -15.83 -10.12 -15.20
C ASN A 70 -17.34 -10.41 -15.37
N VAL A 71 -18.02 -9.63 -16.20
CA VAL A 71 -19.44 -9.79 -16.50
C VAL A 71 -19.58 -10.01 -17.99
N GLY A 72 -19.92 -11.24 -18.40
CA GLY A 72 -20.12 -11.56 -19.82
C GLY A 72 -18.89 -11.30 -20.70
N GLY A 73 -17.68 -11.47 -20.17
CA GLY A 73 -16.42 -11.23 -20.90
C GLY A 73 -15.93 -9.78 -20.88
N GLN A 74 -16.65 -8.86 -20.25
CA GLN A 74 -16.18 -7.49 -20.02
C GLN A 74 -15.54 -7.38 -18.63
N VAL A 75 -14.26 -7.01 -18.61
CA VAL A 75 -13.50 -6.77 -17.38
C VAL A 75 -13.61 -5.30 -17.00
N ALA A 76 -14.13 -5.02 -15.81
CA ALA A 76 -14.25 -3.66 -15.28
C ALA A 76 -13.71 -3.55 -13.85
N PHE A 77 -12.90 -2.53 -13.59
CA PHE A 77 -12.42 -2.23 -12.25
C PHE A 77 -13.48 -1.49 -11.42
N ARG A 78 -13.78 -2.00 -10.24
CA ARG A 78 -14.63 -1.36 -9.23
C ARG A 78 -13.76 -0.91 -8.06
N PRO A 79 -13.50 0.41 -7.92
CA PRO A 79 -12.72 0.93 -6.82
C PRO A 79 -13.48 0.82 -5.49
N ASN A 80 -12.73 0.69 -4.40
CA ASN A 80 -13.25 0.85 -3.05
C ASN A 80 -13.43 2.34 -2.74
N THR A 81 -14.69 2.79 -2.73
CA THR A 81 -15.04 4.20 -2.50
C THR A 81 -14.53 4.72 -1.15
N VAL A 82 -14.54 3.89 -0.10
CA VAL A 82 -14.04 4.29 1.22
C VAL A 82 -12.55 4.60 1.15
N VAL A 83 -11.76 3.72 0.54
CA VAL A 83 -10.32 3.93 0.34
C VAL A 83 -10.06 5.14 -0.53
N ALA A 84 -10.81 5.31 -1.63
CA ALA A 84 -10.69 6.48 -2.49
C ALA A 84 -10.93 7.79 -1.72
N LEU A 85 -11.95 7.84 -0.86
CA LEU A 85 -12.25 9.02 -0.03
C LEU A 85 -11.14 9.29 0.99
N VAL A 86 -10.62 8.27 1.66
CA VAL A 86 -9.51 8.42 2.62
C VAL A 86 -8.24 8.95 1.93
N CYS A 87 -7.92 8.44 0.73
CA CYS A 87 -6.77 8.91 -0.05
C CYS A 87 -6.90 10.37 -0.51
N LEU A 88 -8.12 10.93 -0.57
CA LEU A 88 -8.34 12.34 -0.90
C LEU A 88 -8.11 13.29 0.29
N VAL A 89 -8.12 12.81 1.54
CA VAL A 89 -7.99 13.65 2.74
C VAL A 89 -6.70 14.50 2.74
N PRO A 90 -5.50 13.97 2.42
CA PRO A 90 -4.28 14.77 2.35
C PRO A 90 -4.35 15.86 1.28
N LEU A 91 -4.93 15.55 0.12
CA LEU A 91 -5.10 16.50 -0.98
C LEU A 91 -6.04 17.64 -0.59
N VAL A 92 -7.20 17.32 -0.01
CA VAL A 92 -8.17 18.30 0.48
C VAL A 92 -7.57 19.18 1.57
N SER A 93 -6.80 18.58 2.49
CA SER A 93 -6.12 19.32 3.57
C SER A 93 -5.05 20.29 3.03
N ALA A 94 -4.25 19.84 2.06
CA ALA A 94 -3.24 20.68 1.41
C ALA A 94 -3.87 21.83 0.63
N ALA A 95 -4.92 21.56 -0.14
CA ALA A 95 -5.68 22.58 -0.86
C ALA A 95 -6.29 23.61 0.10
N GLY A 96 -6.93 23.17 1.19
CA GLY A 96 -7.48 24.06 2.22
C GLY A 96 -6.40 24.92 2.90
N ALA A 97 -5.23 24.34 3.19
CA ALA A 97 -4.10 25.08 3.75
C ALA A 97 -3.54 26.13 2.76
N ALA A 98 -3.45 25.79 1.47
CA ALA A 98 -3.01 26.71 0.42
C ALA A 98 -3.96 27.90 0.27
N VAL A 99 -5.27 27.64 0.21
CA VAL A 99 -6.31 28.69 0.17
C VAL A 99 -6.22 29.60 1.40
N ARG A 100 -6.08 29.02 2.60
CA ARG A 100 -5.91 29.80 3.84
C ARG A 100 -4.68 30.71 3.78
N LYS A 101 -3.56 30.23 3.25
CA LYS A 101 -2.34 31.05 3.08
C LYS A 101 -2.56 32.18 2.08
N ALA A 102 -3.17 31.91 0.94
CA ALA A 102 -3.47 32.92 -0.07
C ALA A 102 -4.37 34.04 0.48
N ILE A 103 -5.43 33.70 1.23
CA ILE A 103 -6.31 34.68 1.87
C ILE A 103 -5.56 35.54 2.89
N ARG A 104 -4.65 34.95 3.68
CA ARG A 104 -3.85 35.71 4.64
C ARG A 104 -2.89 36.68 3.97
N ALA A 105 -2.25 36.27 2.87
CA ALA A 105 -1.34 37.12 2.11
C ALA A 105 -2.07 38.27 1.39
N ALA A 106 -3.30 38.06 0.92
CA ALA A 106 -4.11 39.12 0.31
C ALA A 106 -4.68 40.12 1.33
N LYS A 107 -4.67 39.78 2.62
CA LYS A 107 -5.11 40.63 3.72
C LYS A 107 -3.97 41.37 4.44
N SER A 108 -2.71 41.07 4.12
CA SER A 108 -1.53 41.81 4.61
C SER A 108 -1.13 42.89 3.63
#